data_AF-A0A7M5WUF1-F1
#
_entry.id   AF-A0A7M5WUF1-F1
#
_cell.length_a   1.000
_cell.length_b   1.000
_cell.length_c   1.000
_cell.angle_alpha   90.00
_cell.angle_beta   90.00
_cell.angle_gamma   90.00
#
_symmetry.space_group_name_H-M   'P 1'
#
loop_
_entity.id
_entity.type
_entity.pdbx_description
1 polymer ?
#
loop_
_entity_poly.entity_id
_entity_poly.type
_entity_poly.pdbx_seq_one_letter_code
_entity_poly.pdbx_strand_id
1 'polypeptide(L)'
;MASGGGGKDKIEWVKQPVPKFIQDFKQRTNQKESPTVDSKHQRNEDEGDDKERDDETPLVCVTSDITAEEAESFIKESYGDDADVRIENPNKRGNKEDEKSESSGGQMTFKKPKEQTGHDKNEPPKKKKSKMKKVKNTKLLSFGDQDDDEEE
;
A
#
# COMPACT_ATOMS: atom_id res chain seq x y z
N MET A 1 -35.40 21.61 44.42
CA MET A 1 -34.24 20.86 43.91
C MET A 1 -34.05 21.24 42.45
N ALA A 2 -32.93 21.89 42.11
CA ALA A 2 -32.66 22.37 40.76
C ALA A 2 -31.98 21.26 39.96
N SER A 3 -32.63 20.76 38.90
CA SER A 3 -32.03 19.84 37.93
C SER A 3 -31.48 20.65 36.75
N GLY A 4 -30.30 21.24 36.92
CA GLY A 4 -29.54 21.84 35.83
C GLY A 4 -28.48 20.86 35.35
N GLY A 5 -28.58 20.39 34.10
CA GLY A 5 -27.48 19.70 33.42
C GLY A 5 -27.91 18.51 32.58
N GLY A 6 -28.21 18.73 31.30
CA GLY A 6 -28.42 17.63 30.36
C GLY A 6 -28.83 18.14 28.98
N GLY A 7 -27.86 18.52 28.15
CA GLY A 7 -28.16 18.90 26.78
C GLY A 7 -27.06 19.68 26.10
N LYS A 8 -25.91 19.05 25.84
CA LYS A 8 -24.84 19.66 25.05
C LYS A 8 -24.14 18.71 24.06
N ASP A 9 -24.32 17.40 24.18
CA ASP A 9 -23.37 16.45 23.55
C ASP A 9 -23.95 15.61 22.40
N LYS A 10 -25.12 15.97 21.84
CA LYS A 10 -25.67 15.33 20.63
C LYS A 10 -25.40 16.19 19.41
N ILE A 11 -24.22 16.02 18.81
CA ILE A 11 -23.87 16.66 17.54
C ILE A 11 -24.11 15.63 16.43
N GLU A 12 -25.21 15.79 15.69
CA GLU A 12 -25.50 15.01 14.50
C GLU A 12 -24.83 15.67 13.28
N TRP A 13 -24.18 14.87 12.44
CA TRP A 13 -23.61 15.37 11.18
C TRP A 13 -24.74 15.59 10.17
N VAL A 14 -24.93 16.84 9.74
CA VAL A 14 -25.87 17.18 8.64
C VAL A 14 -25.09 17.56 7.39
N LYS A 15 -25.23 16.76 6.32
CA LYS A 15 -24.63 17.07 5.00
C LYS A 15 -25.42 18.19 4.33
N GLN A 16 -24.86 19.40 4.32
CA GLN A 16 -25.46 20.56 3.67
C GLN A 16 -25.47 20.39 2.14
N PRO A 17 -26.48 20.95 1.43
CA PRO A 17 -26.51 20.92 -0.03
C PRO A 17 -25.32 21.68 -0.63
N VAL A 18 -24.74 21.14 -1.70
CA VAL A 18 -23.59 21.76 -2.38
C VAL A 18 -24.06 23.04 -3.09
N PRO A 19 -23.41 24.20 -2.87
CA PRO A 19 -23.73 25.43 -3.57
C PRO A 19 -23.56 25.34 -5.10
N LYS A 20 -24.40 26.05 -5.86
CA LYS A 20 -24.40 26.02 -7.34
C LYS A 20 -23.03 26.34 -7.95
N PHE A 21 -22.28 27.29 -7.39
CA PHE A 21 -20.97 27.65 -7.94
C PHE A 21 -19.97 26.48 -7.92
N ILE A 22 -20.04 25.60 -6.91
CA ILE A 22 -19.17 24.41 -6.82
C ILE A 22 -19.60 23.37 -7.85
N GLN A 23 -20.91 23.23 -8.09
CA GLN A 23 -21.44 22.34 -9.12
C GLN A 23 -20.99 22.80 -10.52
N ASP A 24 -21.19 24.07 -10.83
CA ASP A 24 -20.79 24.67 -12.11
C ASP A 24 -19.27 24.59 -12.31
N PHE A 25 -18.50 24.82 -11.24
CA PHE A 25 -17.04 24.70 -11.29
C PHE A 25 -16.60 23.26 -11.58
N LYS A 26 -17.14 22.27 -10.86
CA LYS A 26 -16.84 20.84 -11.08
C LYS A 26 -17.16 20.41 -12.51
N GLN A 27 -18.28 20.88 -13.07
CA GLN A 27 -18.68 20.64 -14.46
C GLN A 27 -17.69 21.27 -15.44
N ARG A 28 -17.30 22.53 -15.24
CA ARG A 28 -16.34 23.23 -16.12
C ARG A 28 -14.95 22.60 -16.11
N THR A 29 -14.50 22.11 -14.95
CA THR A 29 -13.15 21.55 -14.79
C THR A 29 -13.09 20.05 -15.04
N ASN A 30 -14.20 19.39 -15.41
CA ASN A 30 -14.30 17.93 -15.54
C ASN A 30 -13.71 17.18 -14.34
N GLN A 31 -13.87 17.72 -13.12
CA GLN A 31 -13.37 17.07 -11.92
C GLN A 31 -14.25 15.87 -11.59
N LYS A 32 -13.70 14.67 -11.75
CA LYS A 32 -14.29 13.44 -11.21
C LYS A 32 -14.03 13.41 -9.70
N GLU A 33 -15.09 13.17 -8.93
CA GLU A 33 -14.98 13.03 -7.48
C GLU A 33 -14.03 11.85 -7.16
N SER A 34 -13.00 12.11 -6.36
CA SER A 34 -12.12 11.05 -5.88
C SER A 34 -12.91 10.05 -5.04
N PRO A 35 -12.44 8.80 -4.91
CA PRO A 35 -13.11 7.81 -4.07
C PRO A 35 -13.39 8.36 -2.68
N THR A 36 -14.68 8.49 -2.36
CA THR A 36 -15.13 8.99 -1.06
C THR A 36 -14.92 7.90 -0.01
N VAL A 37 -14.93 8.26 1.27
CA VAL A 37 -14.84 7.29 2.37
C VAL A 37 -15.90 6.18 2.23
N ASP A 38 -17.12 6.50 1.81
CA ASP A 38 -18.17 5.52 1.52
C ASP A 38 -17.78 4.54 0.41
N SER A 39 -17.08 5.02 -0.62
CA SER A 39 -16.55 4.17 -1.70
C SER A 39 -15.50 3.17 -1.21
N LYS A 40 -14.85 3.42 -0.07
CA LYS A 40 -13.93 2.45 0.57
C LYS A 40 -14.66 1.38 1.39
N HIS A 41 -15.84 1.72 1.91
CA HIS A 41 -16.67 0.79 2.69
C HIS A 41 -17.56 -0.07 1.81
N GLN A 42 -17.71 0.27 0.52
CA GLN A 42 -18.32 -0.60 -0.45
C GLN A 42 -17.51 -1.90 -0.49
N ARG A 43 -18.13 -3.00 -0.06
CA ARG A 43 -17.55 -4.34 -0.14
C ARG A 43 -17.25 -4.58 -1.62
N ASN A 44 -15.96 -4.62 -1.97
CA ASN A 44 -15.58 -5.11 -3.27
C ASN A 44 -16.00 -6.59 -3.29
N GLU A 45 -16.88 -6.97 -4.21
CA GLU A 45 -17.21 -8.36 -4.52
C GLU A 45 -16.03 -9.02 -5.26
N ASP A 46 -14.80 -8.70 -4.86
CA ASP A 46 -13.63 -9.37 -5.39
C ASP A 46 -13.57 -10.74 -4.72
N GLU A 47 -14.30 -11.70 -5.30
CA GLU A 47 -14.26 -13.14 -4.98
C GLU A 47 -12.87 -13.76 -5.32
N GLY A 48 -11.81 -12.96 -5.37
CA GLY A 48 -10.46 -13.32 -5.79
C GLY A 48 -9.44 -13.42 -4.66
N ASP A 49 -9.85 -13.16 -3.42
CA ASP A 49 -9.00 -13.27 -2.22
C ASP A 49 -9.10 -14.67 -1.57
N ASP A 50 -10.23 -15.36 -1.75
CA ASP A 50 -10.45 -16.72 -1.21
C ASP A 50 -10.13 -17.84 -2.23
N LYS A 51 -9.63 -17.50 -3.42
CA LYS A 51 -9.23 -18.49 -4.44
C LYS A 51 -7.74 -18.78 -4.30
N GLU A 52 -7.40 -19.98 -3.82
CA GLU A 52 -6.04 -20.50 -3.90
C GLU A 52 -5.54 -20.36 -5.34
N ARG A 53 -4.42 -19.66 -5.50
CA ARG A 53 -3.83 -19.42 -6.82
C ARG A 53 -2.71 -20.42 -7.05
N ASP A 54 -2.54 -20.86 -8.30
CA ASP A 54 -1.50 -21.84 -8.66
C ASP A 54 -0.07 -21.36 -8.31
N ASP A 55 0.16 -20.05 -8.16
CA ASP A 55 1.44 -19.46 -7.74
C ASP A 55 1.71 -19.52 -6.23
N GLU A 56 0.74 -19.96 -5.42
CA GLU A 56 0.87 -20.12 -3.97
C GLU A 56 1.47 -21.48 -3.57
N THR A 57 1.60 -22.41 -4.52
CA THR A 57 2.28 -23.70 -4.29
C THR A 57 3.79 -23.49 -4.11
N PRO A 58 4.42 -24.16 -3.12
CA PRO A 58 5.85 -24.00 -2.87
C PRO A 58 6.68 -24.54 -4.05
N LEU A 59 7.73 -23.81 -4.41
CA LEU A 59 8.71 -24.25 -5.41
C LEU A 59 9.79 -25.12 -4.76
N VAL A 60 9.93 -26.36 -5.21
CA VAL A 60 10.98 -27.29 -4.80
C VAL A 60 12.02 -27.43 -5.90
N CYS A 61 13.25 -27.00 -5.61
CA CYS A 61 14.39 -27.14 -6.50
C CYS A 61 15.09 -28.47 -6.21
N VAL A 62 15.18 -29.34 -7.21
CA VAL A 62 15.77 -30.68 -7.06
C VAL A 62 17.22 -30.66 -7.54
N THR A 63 18.08 -31.38 -6.81
CA THR A 63 19.50 -31.56 -7.14
C THR A 63 19.68 -32.40 -8.40
N SER A 64 20.85 -32.34 -9.05
CA SER A 64 21.13 -33.04 -10.32
C SER A 64 20.97 -34.56 -10.29
N ASP A 65 21.00 -35.15 -9.10
CA ASP A 65 21.10 -36.60 -8.91
C ASP A 65 19.74 -37.26 -8.66
N ILE A 66 18.68 -36.46 -8.57
CA ILE A 66 17.32 -36.93 -8.31
C ILE A 66 16.43 -36.53 -9.50
N THR A 67 15.63 -37.48 -9.97
CA THR A 67 14.70 -37.26 -11.07
C THR A 67 13.45 -36.55 -10.56
N ALA A 68 12.80 -35.72 -11.38
CA ALA A 68 11.56 -35.04 -11.00
C ALA A 68 10.47 -36.02 -10.52
N GLU A 69 10.33 -37.17 -11.18
CA GLU A 69 9.36 -38.21 -10.81
C GLU A 69 9.66 -38.85 -9.43
N GLU A 70 10.94 -38.99 -9.06
CA GLU A 70 11.35 -39.52 -7.75
C GLU A 70 11.09 -38.49 -6.64
N ALA A 71 11.26 -37.20 -6.94
CA ALA A 71 10.94 -36.13 -6.00
C ALA A 71 9.42 -35.98 -5.79
N GLU A 72 8.62 -36.05 -6.87
CA GLU A 72 7.15 -36.01 -6.81
C GLU A 72 6.60 -37.18 -5.98
N SER A 73 7.09 -38.40 -6.21
CA SER A 73 6.66 -39.58 -5.45
C SER A 73 7.04 -39.51 -3.97
N PHE A 74 8.25 -39.02 -3.64
CA PHE A 74 8.66 -38.83 -2.26
C PHE A 74 7.81 -37.77 -1.53
N ILE A 75 7.47 -36.66 -2.20
CA ILE A 75 6.62 -35.62 -1.65
C ILE A 75 5.21 -36.17 -1.39
N LYS A 76 4.66 -36.91 -2.37
CA LYS A 76 3.34 -37.54 -2.27
C LYS A 76 3.25 -38.59 -1.16
N GLU A 77 4.32 -39.38 -0.95
CA GLU A 77 4.40 -40.36 0.13
C GLU A 77 4.55 -39.70 1.51
N SER A 78 5.32 -38.61 1.59
CA SER A 78 5.64 -37.93 2.86
C SER A 78 4.54 -36.98 3.34
N TYR A 79 3.84 -36.32 2.42
CA TYR A 79 2.89 -35.24 2.72
C TYR A 79 1.44 -35.52 2.25
N GLY A 80 1.21 -36.62 1.52
CA GLY A 80 -0.13 -37.02 1.04
C GLY A 80 -0.42 -36.58 -0.40
N ASP A 81 -1.55 -37.05 -0.95
CA ASP A 81 -1.99 -36.77 -2.34
C ASP A 81 -2.30 -35.28 -2.58
N ASP A 82 -2.62 -34.54 -1.52
CA ASP A 82 -2.98 -33.11 -1.56
C ASP A 82 -1.76 -32.17 -1.56
N ALA A 83 -0.54 -32.71 -1.52
CA ALA A 83 0.68 -31.92 -1.58
C ALA A 83 0.98 -31.46 -3.01
N ASP A 84 0.45 -30.30 -3.40
CA ASP A 84 0.76 -29.67 -4.69
C ASP A 84 2.06 -28.85 -4.58
N VAL A 85 3.07 -29.27 -5.34
CA VAL A 85 4.43 -28.69 -5.27
C VAL A 85 4.97 -28.54 -6.68
N ARG A 86 5.48 -27.34 -6.97
CA ARG A 86 6.12 -27.06 -8.26
C ARG A 86 7.57 -27.50 -8.22
N ILE A 87 7.94 -28.50 -9.02
CA ILE A 87 9.33 -28.97 -9.10
C ILE A 87 10.09 -28.30 -10.26
N GLU A 88 11.24 -27.70 -9.97
CA GLU A 88 12.14 -27.14 -10.97
C GLU A 88 13.53 -27.79 -10.92
N ASN A 89 14.00 -28.25 -12.08
CA ASN A 89 15.37 -28.74 -12.26
C ASN A 89 16.20 -27.66 -12.97
N PRO A 90 17.18 -27.02 -12.29
CA PRO A 90 17.94 -25.88 -12.84
C PRO A 90 18.83 -26.24 -14.05
N ASN A 91 19.04 -27.53 -14.29
CA ASN A 91 19.80 -28.07 -15.43
C ASN A 91 18.93 -28.36 -16.66
N LYS A 92 17.60 -28.27 -16.56
CA LYS A 92 16.65 -28.51 -17.66
C LYS A 92 16.17 -27.19 -18.29
N ARG A 93 17.04 -26.17 -18.34
CA ARG A 93 16.82 -24.90 -19.04
C ARG A 93 16.97 -25.09 -20.55
N GLY A 94 16.00 -25.77 -21.12
CA GLY A 94 15.84 -25.94 -22.55
C GLY A 94 14.41 -26.36 -22.81
N ASN A 95 13.61 -25.42 -23.27
CA ASN A 95 12.24 -25.62 -23.73
C ASN A 95 11.13 -25.60 -22.65
N LYS A 96 10.87 -24.42 -22.07
CA LYS A 96 9.50 -24.02 -21.79
C LYS A 96 9.22 -22.81 -22.67
N GLU A 97 8.30 -22.99 -23.62
CA GLU A 97 7.62 -21.89 -24.27
C GLU A 97 6.83 -21.19 -23.15
N ASP A 98 7.44 -20.17 -22.56
CA ASP A 98 6.77 -19.32 -21.61
C ASP A 98 5.67 -18.59 -22.36
N GLU A 99 4.43 -18.94 -22.01
CA GLU A 99 3.30 -18.05 -22.18
C GLU A 99 3.76 -16.66 -21.75
N LYS A 100 3.62 -15.74 -22.69
CA LYS A 100 3.91 -14.32 -22.59
C LYS A 100 3.18 -13.74 -21.38
N SER A 101 3.79 -13.86 -20.20
CA SER A 101 3.55 -12.91 -19.13
C SER A 101 4.05 -11.59 -19.69
N GLU A 102 3.13 -10.67 -19.97
CA GLU A 102 3.46 -9.25 -20.09
C GLU A 102 3.83 -8.73 -18.70
N SER A 103 4.83 -9.38 -18.07
CA SER A 103 5.62 -8.75 -17.05
C SER A 103 6.30 -7.60 -17.75
N SER A 104 5.83 -6.40 -17.41
CA SER A 104 6.48 -5.13 -17.72
C SER A 104 7.81 -5.05 -16.97
N GLY A 105 8.69 -6.03 -17.16
CA GLY A 105 10.09 -6.06 -16.79
C GLY A 105 10.89 -5.16 -17.72
N GLY A 106 10.49 -3.90 -17.82
CA GLY A 106 11.30 -2.88 -18.45
C GLY A 106 12.53 -2.65 -17.59
N GLN A 107 13.71 -3.05 -18.07
CA GLN A 107 14.97 -2.55 -17.51
C GLN A 107 14.94 -1.02 -17.52
N MET A 108 14.70 -0.40 -16.36
CA MET A 108 14.82 1.05 -16.20
C MET A 108 16.29 1.44 -16.35
N THR A 109 16.62 2.05 -17.49
CA THR A 109 17.91 2.71 -17.68
C THR A 109 17.74 4.21 -17.40
N PHE A 110 18.43 4.70 -16.37
CA PHE A 110 18.46 6.12 -16.04
C PHE A 110 19.43 6.86 -16.97
N LYS A 111 18.89 7.78 -17.79
CA LYS A 111 19.72 8.72 -18.56
C LYS A 111 20.15 9.87 -17.65
N LYS A 112 21.45 10.16 -17.60
CA LYS A 112 21.99 11.33 -16.90
C LYS A 112 21.36 12.63 -17.48
N PRO A 113 20.91 13.57 -16.63
CA PRO A 113 20.37 14.83 -17.12
C PRO A 113 21.46 15.63 -17.84
N LYS A 114 21.13 16.17 -19.02
CA LYS A 114 21.97 17.19 -19.67
C LYS A 114 21.77 18.50 -18.91
N GLU A 115 22.87 19.11 -18.47
CA GLU A 115 22.84 20.47 -17.95
C GLU A 115 22.28 21.41 -19.02
N GLN A 116 21.13 22.01 -18.76
CA GLN A 116 20.60 23.10 -19.58
C GLN A 116 21.34 24.37 -19.21
N THR A 117 22.43 24.66 -19.92
CA THR A 117 22.95 26.03 -20.03
C THR A 117 22.01 26.85 -20.90
N GLY A 118 21.14 27.67 -20.32
CA GLY A 118 20.27 28.54 -21.12
C GLY A 118 19.21 29.33 -20.36
N HIS A 119 19.65 30.44 -19.75
CA HIS A 119 18.98 31.75 -19.69
C HIS A 119 17.64 31.91 -18.92
N ASP A 120 17.80 32.50 -17.73
CA ASP A 120 17.03 33.64 -17.17
C ASP A 120 15.50 33.62 -17.23
N LYS A 121 14.92 33.46 -16.04
CA LYS A 121 13.90 34.34 -15.40
C LYS A 121 13.16 33.50 -14.38
N ASN A 122 13.64 33.48 -13.15
CA ASN A 122 12.81 33.28 -11.95
C ASN A 122 13.71 33.49 -10.72
N GLU A 123 13.76 34.74 -10.29
CA GLU A 123 14.23 35.12 -8.95
C GLU A 123 13.56 34.21 -7.91
N PRO A 124 14.29 33.64 -6.93
CA PRO A 124 13.66 32.80 -5.92
C PRO A 124 12.64 33.63 -5.14
N PRO A 125 11.39 33.16 -4.94
CA PRO A 125 10.42 33.90 -4.15
C PRO A 125 11.01 34.08 -2.75
N LYS A 126 11.25 35.34 -2.36
CA LYS A 126 11.76 35.69 -1.04
C LYS A 126 10.83 35.08 0.01
N LYS A 127 11.33 34.06 0.72
CA LYS A 127 10.60 33.35 1.79
C LYS A 127 10.19 34.38 2.85
N LYS A 128 8.92 34.77 2.84
CA LYS A 128 8.33 35.56 3.93
C LYS A 128 8.32 34.67 5.17
N LYS A 129 9.22 34.94 6.13
CA LYS A 129 9.22 34.23 7.41
C LYS A 129 7.89 34.51 8.11
N SER A 130 7.15 33.45 8.45
CA SER A 130 5.92 33.59 9.21
C SER A 130 6.23 34.17 10.60
N LYS A 131 5.37 35.08 11.09
CA LYS A 131 5.49 35.66 12.44
C LYS A 131 5.07 34.69 13.56
N MET A 132 4.89 33.41 13.25
CA MET A 132 4.41 32.43 14.22
C MET A 132 5.54 32.06 15.18
N LYS A 133 5.25 32.12 16.48
CA LYS A 133 6.21 31.71 17.52
C LYS A 133 6.49 30.23 17.34
N LYS A 134 7.79 29.87 17.32
CA LYS A 134 8.25 28.49 17.27
C LYS A 134 7.73 27.75 18.50
N VAL A 135 6.77 26.84 18.33
CA VAL A 135 6.29 25.98 19.40
C VAL A 135 7.43 25.01 19.75
N LYS A 136 7.85 24.99 21.02
CA LYS A 136 8.85 24.05 21.53
C LYS A 136 8.10 22.94 22.26
N ASN A 137 8.01 21.76 21.64
CA ASN A 137 7.33 20.59 22.18
C ASN A 137 8.24 19.86 23.19
N THR A 138 8.52 20.46 24.33
CA THR A 138 9.30 19.81 25.40
C THR A 138 8.45 18.95 26.35
N LYS A 139 7.12 18.92 26.15
CA LYS A 139 6.15 18.18 26.99
C LYS A 139 5.14 17.35 26.20
N LEU A 140 5.29 17.27 24.88
CA LEU A 140 4.34 16.56 24.02
C LEU A 140 4.63 15.05 23.91
N LEU A 141 5.76 14.63 24.48
CA LEU A 141 6.15 13.24 24.65
C LEU A 141 6.70 13.09 26.07
N SER A 142 5.82 13.11 27.07
CA SER A 142 6.13 12.48 28.36
C SER A 142 5.61 11.06 28.27
N PHE A 143 6.43 10.15 27.72
CA PHE A 143 6.28 8.76 28.15
C PHE A 143 6.57 8.79 29.65
N GLY A 144 5.64 8.26 30.44
CA GLY A 144 5.82 8.16 31.88
C GLY A 144 7.15 7.49 32.15
N ASP A 145 8.12 8.30 32.57
CA ASP A 145 9.20 7.88 33.44
C ASP A 145 8.47 7.51 34.73
N GLN A 146 7.93 6.30 34.74
CA GLN A 146 7.33 5.71 35.91
C GLN A 146 8.53 5.38 36.78
N ASP A 147 8.79 6.26 37.74
CA ASP A 147 9.75 6.15 38.82
C ASP A 147 9.92 4.68 39.21
N ASP A 148 11.07 4.11 38.83
CA ASP A 148 11.61 2.87 39.37
C ASP A 148 12.40 3.24 40.64
N ASP A 149 11.72 3.89 41.59
CA ASP A 149 12.17 4.01 42.97
C ASP A 149 11.48 2.88 43.75
N GLU A 150 11.90 1.64 43.50
CA GLU A 150 11.74 0.56 44.48
C GLU A 150 12.77 0.80 45.59
N GLU A 151 12.24 1.21 46.75
CA GLU A 151 12.93 1.38 48.02
C GLU A 151 13.78 0.15 48.38
N GLU A 152 15.06 0.38 48.72
CA GLU A 152 15.84 -0.50 49.62
C GLU A 152 15.99 0.16 50.99
#